data_AF-A0A0B6AJS4-F1
#
_entry.id   AF-A0A0B6AJS4-F1
#
_cell.length_a   1.000
_cell.length_b   1.000
_cell.length_c   1.000
_cell.angle_alpha   90.00
_cell.angle_beta   90.00
_cell.angle_gamma   90.00
#
_symmetry.space_group_name_H-M   'P 1'
#
loop_
_entity.id
_entity.type
_entity.pdbx_description
1 polymer ?
#
loop_
_entity_poly.entity_id
_entity_poly.type
_entity_poly.pdbx_seq_one_letter_code
_entity_poly.pdbx_strand_id
1 'polypeptide(L)'
;MSKLSFKQELFIEEYLISFNATQSAIKAGYSERTASVTGAKLLRNAKVAKKIDAEMKRLRERMSEDSNKVYAELWKQLDAIDKKIADHEQAVEQIDTLERDNNDILPEIQELNEQISTLNQRKREASKKENATLVSKLEEDIEVLEQELKPLKKDKDARYREIERLYKYLIKPAAWEKIMSMRKSILHDILDRGGYKSTDKLEVSGNVKSTLDLSSLSIEELRSLAKDK
;
A
#
# COMPACT_ATOMS: atom_id res chain seq x y z
N MET A 1 6.71 -5.93 28.90
CA MET A 1 6.25 -5.56 27.54
C MET A 1 4.86 -4.95 27.65
N SER A 2 4.62 -3.77 27.04
CA SER A 2 3.38 -3.01 27.22
C SER A 2 2.19 -3.68 26.51
N LYS A 3 1.12 -3.98 27.27
CA LYS A 3 -0.15 -4.62 26.87
C LYS A 3 -0.90 -3.79 25.81
N LEU A 4 -1.74 -4.42 24.99
CA LEU A 4 -2.69 -3.71 24.11
C LEU A 4 -3.67 -2.91 24.99
N SER A 5 -4.09 -1.74 24.50
CA SER A 5 -5.17 -0.99 25.17
C SER A 5 -6.52 -1.63 24.87
N PHE A 6 -7.50 -1.37 25.74
CA PHE A 6 -8.86 -1.86 25.56
C PHE A 6 -9.46 -1.47 24.19
N LYS A 7 -9.27 -0.21 23.75
CA LYS A 7 -9.70 0.23 22.42
C LYS A 7 -8.97 -0.45 21.26
N GLN A 8 -7.73 -0.89 21.46
CA GLN A 8 -6.99 -1.63 20.45
C GLN A 8 -7.50 -3.07 20.34
N GLU A 9 -7.83 -3.70 21.47
CA GLU A 9 -8.47 -5.03 21.51
C GLU A 9 -9.83 -5.00 20.81
N LEU A 10 -10.70 -4.05 21.16
CA LEU A 10 -12.01 -3.89 20.53
C LEU A 10 -11.91 -3.59 19.02
N PHE A 11 -10.91 -2.79 18.61
CA PHE A 11 -10.63 -2.55 17.20
C PHE A 11 -10.26 -3.84 16.46
N ILE A 12 -9.42 -4.68 17.05
CA ILE A 12 -8.99 -5.94 16.45
C ILE A 12 -10.20 -6.86 16.24
N GLU A 13 -11.06 -6.97 17.25
CA GLU A 13 -12.25 -7.82 17.20
C GLU A 13 -13.21 -7.36 16.09
N GLU A 14 -13.52 -6.07 16.04
CA GLU A 14 -14.38 -5.50 15.00
C GLU A 14 -13.74 -5.54 13.60
N TYR A 15 -12.40 -5.49 13.54
CA TYR A 15 -11.67 -5.62 12.29
C TYR A 15 -11.73 -7.03 11.74
N LEU A 16 -11.53 -8.04 12.59
CA LEU A 16 -11.71 -9.43 12.20
C LEU A 16 -13.16 -9.68 11.75
N ILE A 17 -14.15 -9.04 12.38
CA ILE A 17 -15.54 -9.19 11.93
C ILE A 17 -15.79 -8.52 10.59
N SER A 18 -15.31 -7.29 10.37
CA SER A 18 -15.79 -6.46 9.25
C SER A 18 -14.83 -6.34 8.07
N PHE A 19 -13.55 -6.64 8.30
CA PHE A 19 -12.39 -6.30 7.45
C PHE A 19 -12.41 -4.86 6.94
N ASN A 20 -13.02 -3.96 7.72
CA ASN A 20 -13.13 -2.54 7.40
C ASN A 20 -12.54 -1.73 8.56
N ALA A 21 -11.32 -1.23 8.36
CA ALA A 21 -10.58 -0.51 9.39
C ALA A 21 -11.34 0.73 9.90
N THR A 22 -12.00 1.48 9.00
CA THR A 22 -12.77 2.68 9.36
C THR A 22 -13.95 2.31 10.25
N GLN A 23 -14.77 1.35 9.84
CA GLN A 23 -15.94 0.91 10.62
C GLN A 23 -15.52 0.28 11.95
N SER A 24 -14.42 -0.47 11.95
CA SER A 24 -13.87 -1.07 13.16
C SER A 24 -13.39 -0.02 14.15
N ALA A 25 -12.75 1.05 13.68
CA ALA A 25 -12.35 2.16 14.51
C ALA A 25 -13.55 2.91 15.10
N ILE A 26 -14.62 3.12 14.32
CA ILE A 26 -15.85 3.75 14.80
C ILE A 26 -16.46 2.92 15.93
N LYS A 27 -16.64 1.61 15.71
CA LYS A 27 -17.22 0.71 16.70
C LYS A 27 -16.34 0.53 17.94
N ALA A 28 -15.01 0.59 17.77
CA ALA A 28 -14.07 0.59 18.88
C ALA A 28 -14.02 1.90 19.68
N GLY A 29 -14.90 2.86 19.38
CA GLY A 29 -15.03 4.11 20.13
C GLY A 29 -13.96 5.16 19.79
N TYR A 30 -13.40 5.12 18.58
CA TYR A 30 -12.61 6.23 18.03
C TYR A 30 -13.51 7.24 17.34
N SER A 31 -13.01 8.48 17.18
CA SER A 31 -13.77 9.55 16.55
C SER A 31 -14.07 9.22 15.08
N GLU A 32 -15.35 9.25 14.72
CA GLU A 32 -15.84 9.04 13.35
C GLU A 32 -15.12 9.92 12.33
N ARG A 33 -14.93 11.20 12.66
CA ARG A 33 -14.22 12.16 11.80
C ARG A 33 -12.80 11.71 11.44
N THR A 34 -12.15 10.95 12.33
CA THR A 34 -10.76 10.50 12.15
C THR A 34 -10.63 8.99 11.99
N ALA A 35 -11.75 8.27 11.86
CA ALA A 35 -11.77 6.81 11.93
C ALA A 35 -10.99 6.15 10.80
N SER A 36 -11.01 6.74 9.59
CA SER A 36 -10.25 6.23 8.45
C SER A 36 -8.74 6.25 8.70
N VAL A 37 -8.22 7.41 9.10
CA VAL A 37 -6.79 7.59 9.42
C VAL A 37 -6.39 6.75 10.64
N THR A 38 -7.26 6.70 11.65
CA THR A 38 -7.01 5.94 12.88
C THR A 38 -6.98 4.44 12.60
N GLY A 39 -7.93 3.93 11.82
CA GLY A 39 -7.98 2.52 11.42
C GLY A 39 -6.72 2.12 10.66
N ALA A 40 -6.29 2.92 9.67
CA ALA A 40 -5.05 2.69 8.95
C ALA A 40 -3.82 2.67 9.87
N LYS A 41 -3.74 3.62 10.83
CA LYS A 41 -2.66 3.67 11.82
C LYS A 41 -2.65 2.47 12.76
N LEU A 42 -3.83 1.99 13.16
CA LEU A 42 -3.97 0.82 14.02
C LEU A 42 -3.51 -0.45 13.31
N LEU A 43 -3.85 -0.65 12.04
CA LEU A 43 -3.37 -1.79 11.26
C LEU A 43 -1.84 -1.80 11.11
N ARG A 44 -1.20 -0.63 11.03
CA ARG A 44 0.27 -0.50 11.00
C ARG A 44 0.93 -0.66 12.38
N ASN A 45 0.16 -0.68 13.47
CA ASN A 45 0.72 -0.84 14.80
C ASN A 45 1.20 -2.28 14.99
N ALA A 46 2.49 -2.46 15.25
CA ALA A 46 3.11 -3.77 15.38
C ALA A 46 2.42 -4.71 16.39
N LYS A 47 1.82 -4.18 17.47
CA LYS A 47 1.10 -5.00 18.45
C LYS A 47 -0.25 -5.46 17.94
N VAL A 48 -0.96 -4.57 17.26
CA VAL A 48 -2.28 -4.83 16.66
C VAL A 48 -2.11 -5.85 15.53
N ALA A 49 -1.17 -5.62 14.61
CA ALA A 49 -0.83 -6.54 13.54
C ALA A 49 -0.47 -7.93 14.08
N LYS A 50 0.46 -8.00 15.05
CA LYS A 50 0.85 -9.28 15.66
C LYS A 50 -0.31 -10.05 16.30
N LYS A 51 -1.29 -9.35 16.88
CA LYS A 51 -2.47 -9.97 17.49
C LYS A 51 -3.45 -10.48 16.44
N ILE A 52 -3.69 -9.71 15.37
CA ILE A 52 -4.46 -10.14 14.20
C ILE A 52 -3.83 -11.41 13.61
N ASP A 53 -2.52 -11.39 13.36
CA ASP A 53 -1.77 -12.53 12.82
C ASP A 53 -1.89 -13.77 13.72
N ALA A 54 -1.80 -13.57 15.04
CA ALA A 54 -1.93 -14.66 16.00
C ALA A 54 -3.33 -15.30 15.98
N GLU A 55 -4.40 -14.50 15.90
CA GLU A 55 -5.76 -15.05 15.80
C GLU A 55 -5.99 -15.74 14.45
N MET A 56 -5.51 -15.16 13.35
CA MET A 56 -5.60 -15.80 12.02
C MET A 56 -4.81 -17.11 11.97
N LYS A 57 -3.64 -17.18 12.63
CA LYS A 57 -2.85 -18.41 12.75
C LYS A 57 -3.58 -19.48 13.56
N ARG A 58 -4.18 -19.12 14.70
CA ARG A 58 -4.96 -20.05 15.53
C ARG A 58 -6.15 -20.62 14.78
N LEU A 59 -6.86 -19.78 14.02
CA LEU A 59 -7.95 -20.22 13.16
C LEU A 59 -7.43 -21.22 12.11
N ARG A 60 -6.29 -20.92 11.48
CA ARG A 60 -5.62 -21.81 10.54
C ARG A 60 -5.24 -23.15 11.16
N GLU A 61 -4.70 -23.16 12.37
CA GLU A 61 -4.30 -24.38 13.08
C GLU A 61 -5.52 -25.23 13.47
N ARG A 62 -6.53 -24.64 14.13
CA ARG A 62 -7.79 -25.31 14.52
C ARG A 62 -8.45 -25.97 13.31
N MET A 63 -8.49 -25.27 12.19
CA MET A 63 -9.13 -25.74 10.97
C MET A 63 -8.24 -26.65 10.12
N SER A 64 -6.94 -26.71 10.38
CA SER A 64 -6.06 -27.71 9.77
C SER A 64 -6.20 -29.07 10.45
N GLU A 65 -6.57 -29.09 11.73
CA GLU A 65 -6.92 -30.30 12.47
C GLU A 65 -8.29 -30.84 12.02
N ASP A 66 -9.27 -29.96 11.76
CA ASP A 66 -10.54 -30.30 11.11
C ASP A 66 -10.34 -30.53 9.60
N SER A 67 -10.19 -31.77 9.15
CA SER A 67 -9.85 -32.20 7.77
C SER A 67 -10.74 -31.67 6.62
N ASN A 68 -10.73 -30.36 6.32
CA ASN A 68 -11.63 -29.72 5.37
C ASN A 68 -10.90 -29.21 4.12
N LYS A 69 -10.99 -29.95 2.99
CA LYS A 69 -10.38 -29.55 1.71
C LYS A 69 -10.83 -28.18 1.20
N VAL A 70 -12.07 -27.79 1.51
CA VAL A 70 -12.64 -26.48 1.16
C VAL A 70 -11.85 -25.36 1.83
N TYR A 71 -11.37 -25.59 3.05
CA TYR A 71 -10.63 -24.59 3.81
C TYR A 71 -9.24 -24.29 3.25
N ALA A 72 -8.51 -25.34 2.90
CA ALA A 72 -7.20 -25.20 2.26
C ALA A 72 -7.33 -24.43 0.93
N GLU A 73 -8.44 -24.63 0.22
CA GLU A 73 -8.72 -23.91 -1.03
C GLU A 73 -9.03 -22.42 -0.79
N LEU A 74 -9.84 -22.09 0.23
CA LEU A 74 -10.11 -20.69 0.60
C LEU A 74 -8.83 -19.92 0.96
N TRP A 75 -7.92 -20.52 1.72
CA TRP A 75 -6.64 -19.91 2.04
C TRP A 75 -5.74 -19.72 0.82
N LYS A 76 -5.69 -20.70 -0.08
CA LYS A 76 -4.94 -20.55 -1.33
C LYS A 76 -5.48 -19.39 -2.16
N GLN A 77 -6.80 -19.24 -2.23
CA GLN A 77 -7.43 -18.12 -2.93
C GLN A 77 -7.10 -16.78 -2.27
N LEU A 78 -7.14 -16.73 -0.93
CA LEU A 78 -6.77 -15.54 -0.17
C LEU A 78 -5.30 -15.16 -0.38
N ASP A 79 -4.37 -16.10 -0.25
CA ASP A 79 -2.94 -15.88 -0.47
C ASP A 79 -2.67 -15.39 -1.90
N ALA A 80 -3.38 -15.95 -2.90
CA ALA A 80 -3.27 -15.52 -4.29
C ALA A 80 -3.80 -14.09 -4.52
N ILE A 81 -4.87 -13.70 -3.83
CA ILE A 81 -5.42 -12.34 -3.87
C ILE A 81 -4.46 -11.37 -3.18
N ASP A 82 -3.99 -11.70 -1.98
CA ASP A 82 -3.10 -10.85 -1.18
C ASP A 82 -1.78 -10.62 -1.91
N LYS A 83 -1.25 -11.64 -2.59
CA LYS A 83 -0.09 -11.50 -3.47
C LYS A 83 -0.34 -10.51 -4.61
N LYS A 84 -1.50 -10.59 -5.29
CA LYS A 84 -1.84 -9.64 -6.38
C LYS A 84 -1.95 -8.21 -5.88
N ILE A 85 -2.50 -8.01 -4.68
CA ILE A 85 -2.59 -6.69 -4.04
C ILE A 85 -1.19 -6.16 -3.74
N ALA A 86 -0.32 -6.99 -3.13
CA ALA A 86 1.05 -6.61 -2.82
C ALA A 86 1.86 -6.27 -4.09
N ASP A 87 1.74 -7.10 -5.14
CA ASP A 87 2.40 -6.85 -6.44
C ASP A 87 1.92 -5.51 -7.05
N HIS A 88 0.63 -5.17 -6.92
CA HIS A 88 0.09 -3.88 -7.37
C HIS A 88 0.66 -2.71 -6.56
N GLU A 89 0.63 -2.78 -5.24
CA GLU A 89 1.12 -1.71 -4.36
C GLU A 89 2.61 -1.43 -4.58
N GLN A 90 3.42 -2.50 -4.69
CA GLN A 90 4.83 -2.37 -5.00
C GLN A 90 5.06 -1.74 -6.38
N ALA A 91 4.28 -2.11 -7.39
CA ALA A 91 4.38 -1.52 -8.71
C ALA A 91 4.03 -0.03 -8.71
N VAL A 92 3.00 0.38 -7.96
CA VAL A 92 2.64 1.80 -7.80
C VAL A 92 3.80 2.59 -7.19
N GLU A 93 4.37 2.12 -6.09
CA GLU A 93 5.50 2.81 -5.43
C GLU A 93 6.73 2.93 -6.34
N GLN A 94 7.03 1.89 -7.11
CA GLN A 94 8.13 1.89 -8.07
C GLN A 94 7.87 2.86 -9.23
N ILE A 95 6.64 2.88 -9.78
CA ILE A 95 6.26 3.82 -10.83
C ILE A 95 6.39 5.26 -10.34
N ASP A 96 5.83 5.58 -9.17
CA ASP A 96 5.90 6.93 -8.59
C ASP A 96 7.36 7.41 -8.43
N THR A 97 8.25 6.49 -8.04
CA THR A 97 9.68 6.79 -7.90
C THR A 97 10.33 7.04 -9.26
N LEU A 98 10.11 6.17 -10.24
CA LEU A 98 10.67 6.31 -11.58
C LEU A 98 10.15 7.57 -12.31
N GLU A 99 8.88 7.90 -12.12
CA GLU A 99 8.28 9.13 -12.67
C GLU A 99 8.88 10.38 -12.03
N ARG A 100 9.09 10.38 -10.71
CA ARG A 100 9.80 11.47 -10.02
C ARG A 100 11.22 11.63 -10.57
N ASP A 101 11.99 10.55 -10.63
CA ASP A 101 13.36 10.58 -11.13
C ASP A 101 13.45 11.07 -12.59
N ASN A 102 12.45 10.73 -13.42
CA ASN A 102 12.34 11.24 -14.78
C ASN A 102 12.01 12.74 -14.84
N ASN A 103 11.13 13.21 -13.95
CA ASN A 103 10.79 14.62 -13.88
C ASN A 103 11.97 15.46 -13.37
N ASP A 104 12.79 14.92 -12.46
CA ASP A 104 13.96 15.61 -11.90
C ASP A 104 15.05 15.88 -12.96
N ILE A 105 15.26 14.96 -13.91
CA ILE A 105 16.25 15.13 -14.99
C ILE A 105 15.73 15.90 -16.21
N LEU A 106 14.42 16.10 -16.30
CA LEU A 106 13.80 16.73 -17.47
C LEU A 106 14.25 18.18 -17.70
N PRO A 107 14.38 19.04 -16.67
CA PRO A 107 14.89 20.40 -16.83
C PRO A 107 16.33 20.44 -17.38
N GLU A 108 17.21 19.57 -16.87
CA GLU A 108 18.61 19.49 -17.32
C GLU A 108 18.69 19.09 -18.80
N ILE A 109 17.88 18.11 -19.21
CA ILE A 109 17.75 17.72 -20.62
C ILE A 109 17.24 18.92 -21.45
N GLN A 110 16.24 19.66 -20.99
CA GLN A 110 15.71 20.82 -21.72
C GLN A 110 16.77 21.91 -21.90
N GLU A 111 17.49 22.23 -20.83
CA GLU A 111 18.57 23.22 -20.84
C GLU A 111 19.68 22.84 -21.82
N LEU A 112 20.18 21.60 -21.76
CA LEU A 112 21.20 21.11 -22.69
C LEU A 112 20.74 21.18 -24.15
N ASN A 113 19.48 20.80 -24.44
CA ASN A 113 18.94 20.92 -25.81
C ASN A 113 18.86 22.38 -26.27
N GLU A 114 18.49 23.32 -25.38
CA GLU A 114 18.42 24.74 -25.70
C GLU A 114 19.81 25.34 -25.97
N GLN A 115 20.80 24.98 -25.15
CA GLN A 115 22.20 25.36 -25.36
C GLN A 115 22.72 24.84 -26.72
N ILE A 116 22.52 23.54 -27.00
CA ILE A 116 22.90 22.93 -28.28
C ILE A 116 22.20 23.62 -29.46
N SER A 117 20.92 23.94 -29.34
CA SER A 117 20.16 24.66 -30.38
C SER A 117 20.77 26.03 -30.69
N THR A 118 21.08 26.79 -29.63
CA THR A 118 21.71 28.12 -29.72
C THR A 118 23.09 28.05 -30.36
N LEU A 119 23.93 27.09 -29.95
CA LEU A 119 25.25 26.88 -30.55
C LEU A 119 25.15 26.47 -32.02
N ASN A 120 24.19 25.62 -32.38
CA ASN A 120 23.93 25.25 -33.76
C ASN A 120 23.52 26.45 -34.63
N GLN A 121 22.71 27.37 -34.10
CA GLN A 121 22.39 28.62 -34.80
C GLN A 121 23.65 29.46 -35.03
N ARG A 122 24.45 29.69 -33.98
CA ARG A 122 25.72 30.44 -34.07
C ARG A 122 26.70 29.79 -35.06
N LYS A 123 26.76 28.46 -35.11
CA LYS A 123 27.59 27.72 -36.06
C LYS A 123 27.17 27.99 -37.50
N ARG A 124 25.87 27.97 -37.79
CA ARG A 124 25.32 28.30 -39.12
C ARG A 124 25.68 29.73 -39.55
N GLU A 125 25.61 30.68 -38.63
CA GLU A 125 25.99 32.08 -38.88
C GLU A 125 27.49 32.25 -39.13
N ALA A 126 28.33 31.57 -38.35
CA ALA A 126 29.79 31.57 -38.53
C ALA A 126 30.19 30.97 -39.88
N SER A 127 29.52 29.88 -40.29
CA SER A 127 29.71 29.24 -41.60
C SER A 127 29.35 30.19 -42.75
N LYS A 128 28.24 30.94 -42.66
CA LYS A 128 27.88 31.97 -43.65
C LYS A 128 28.91 33.10 -43.78
N LYS A 129 29.64 33.39 -42.69
CA LYS A 129 30.71 34.39 -42.66
C LYS A 129 32.09 33.81 -42.97
N GLU A 130 32.16 32.56 -43.42
CA GLU A 130 33.40 31.84 -43.76
C GLU A 130 34.42 31.77 -42.61
N ASN A 131 33.96 31.85 -41.36
CA ASN A 131 34.83 31.82 -40.18
C ASN A 131 35.08 30.38 -39.72
N ALA A 132 35.98 29.67 -40.41
CA ALA A 132 36.29 28.26 -40.15
C ALA A 132 36.77 28.00 -38.72
N THR A 133 37.58 28.88 -38.14
CA THR A 133 38.11 28.72 -36.77
C THR A 133 36.99 28.76 -35.72
N LEU A 134 36.01 29.64 -35.88
CA LEU A 134 34.86 29.71 -34.99
C LEU A 134 33.93 28.50 -35.17
N VAL A 135 33.75 28.03 -36.40
CA VAL A 135 32.96 26.81 -36.67
C VAL A 135 33.54 25.61 -35.93
N SER A 136 34.84 25.33 -36.05
CA SER A 136 35.46 24.19 -35.37
C SER A 136 35.34 24.25 -33.85
N LYS A 137 35.49 25.44 -33.24
CA LYS A 137 35.29 25.61 -31.78
C LYS A 137 33.84 25.32 -31.36
N LEU A 138 32.87 25.84 -32.10
CA LEU A 138 31.45 25.58 -31.81
C LEU A 138 31.08 24.11 -32.01
N GLU A 139 31.75 23.40 -32.91
CA GLU A 139 31.56 21.95 -33.09
C GLU A 139 32.06 21.16 -31.89
N GLU A 140 33.22 21.51 -31.36
CA GLU A 140 33.77 20.91 -30.14
C GLU A 140 32.83 21.16 -28.93
N ASP A 141 32.36 22.41 -28.75
CA ASP A 141 31.43 22.75 -27.67
C ASP A 141 30.09 21.98 -27.79
N ILE A 142 29.54 21.85 -29.01
CA ILE A 142 28.33 21.06 -29.27
C ILE A 142 28.56 19.59 -28.94
N GLU A 143 29.70 19.03 -29.36
CA GLU A 143 30.01 17.63 -29.11
C GLU A 143 30.09 17.32 -27.61
N VAL A 144 30.68 18.21 -26.81
CA VAL A 144 30.73 18.07 -25.35
C VAL A 144 29.31 18.02 -24.75
N LEU A 145 28.44 18.97 -25.11
CA LEU A 145 27.06 18.99 -24.62
C LEU A 145 26.25 17.76 -25.08
N GLU A 146 26.49 17.28 -26.30
CA GLU A 146 25.86 16.05 -26.80
C GLU A 146 26.32 14.81 -26.01
N GLN A 147 27.60 14.77 -25.60
CA GLN A 147 28.13 13.70 -24.75
C GLN A 147 27.50 13.69 -23.35
N GLU A 148 27.22 14.87 -22.77
CA GLU A 148 26.52 15.01 -21.48
C GLU A 148 25.03 14.65 -21.59
N LEU A 149 24.37 15.05 -22.68
CA LEU A 149 22.95 14.83 -22.91
C LEU A 149 22.59 13.36 -23.18
N LYS A 150 23.49 12.63 -23.83
CA LYS A 150 23.29 11.24 -24.26
C LYS A 150 22.96 10.26 -23.11
N PRO A 151 23.73 10.19 -22.00
CA PRO A 151 23.39 9.31 -20.88
C PRO A 151 22.06 9.70 -20.23
N LEU A 152 21.77 10.99 -20.06
CA LEU A 152 20.49 11.45 -19.47
C LEU A 152 19.28 10.98 -20.27
N LYS A 153 19.32 11.11 -21.60
CA LYS A 153 18.26 10.59 -22.49
C LYS A 153 18.13 9.07 -22.39
N LYS A 154 19.26 8.36 -22.38
CA LYS A 154 19.28 6.89 -22.27
C LYS A 154 18.67 6.40 -20.95
N ASP A 155 18.99 7.05 -19.85
CA ASP A 155 18.49 6.70 -18.51
C ASP A 155 16.99 6.98 -18.41
N LYS A 156 16.54 8.13 -18.91
CA LYS A 156 15.11 8.46 -19.03
C LYS A 156 14.34 7.38 -19.80
N ASP A 157 14.86 6.98 -20.96
CA ASP A 157 14.24 5.96 -21.81
C ASP A 157 14.27 4.56 -21.17
N ALA A 158 15.30 4.25 -20.37
CA ALA A 158 15.35 3.03 -19.58
C ALA A 158 14.25 3.01 -18.50
N ARG A 159 14.07 4.13 -17.78
CA ARG A 159 13.03 4.27 -16.75
C ARG A 159 11.63 4.19 -17.35
N TYR A 160 11.36 4.82 -18.49
CA TYR A 160 10.07 4.68 -19.17
C TYR A 160 9.75 3.23 -19.57
N ARG A 161 10.74 2.48 -20.09
CA ARG A 161 10.56 1.06 -20.40
C ARG A 161 10.28 0.22 -19.16
N GLU A 162 10.85 0.58 -18.02
CA GLU A 162 10.56 -0.11 -16.77
C GLU A 162 9.15 0.22 -16.24
N ILE A 163 8.72 1.49 -16.30
CA ILE A 163 7.35 1.90 -15.99
C ILE A 163 6.34 1.09 -16.84
N GLU A 164 6.59 0.98 -18.15
CA GLU A 164 5.73 0.22 -19.06
C GLU A 164 5.63 -1.26 -18.67
N ARG A 165 6.73 -1.86 -18.20
CA ARG A 165 6.74 -3.23 -17.68
C ARG A 165 5.95 -3.35 -16.39
N LEU A 166 6.00 -2.35 -15.51
CA LEU A 166 5.32 -2.36 -14.21
C LEU A 166 3.80 -2.26 -14.35
N TYR A 167 3.30 -1.60 -15.40
CA TYR A 167 1.86 -1.53 -15.67
C TYR A 167 1.15 -2.88 -15.76
N LYS A 168 1.85 -3.98 -16.07
CA LYS A 168 1.25 -5.32 -16.08
C LYS A 168 0.83 -5.83 -14.69
N TYR A 169 1.41 -5.29 -13.62
CA TYR A 169 1.07 -5.62 -12.24
C TYR A 169 -0.04 -4.74 -11.68
N LEU A 170 -0.42 -3.67 -12.40
CA LEU A 170 -1.46 -2.78 -11.93
C LEU A 170 -2.85 -3.41 -12.05
N ILE A 171 -3.58 -3.40 -10.95
CA ILE A 171 -4.99 -3.77 -10.92
C ILE A 171 -5.80 -2.55 -11.35
N LYS A 172 -6.65 -2.73 -12.36
CA LYS A 172 -7.58 -1.67 -12.80
C LYS A 172 -8.57 -1.33 -11.68
N PRO A 173 -9.02 -0.06 -11.54
CA PRO A 173 -9.94 0.34 -10.47
C PRO A 173 -11.20 -0.53 -10.34
N ALA A 174 -11.84 -0.88 -11.47
CA ALA A 174 -13.02 -1.75 -11.46
C ALA A 174 -12.72 -3.19 -10.99
N ALA A 175 -11.51 -3.69 -11.25
CA ALA A 175 -11.07 -5.01 -10.79
C ALA A 175 -10.64 -4.97 -9.31
N TRP A 176 -10.13 -3.83 -8.83
CA TRP A 176 -9.73 -3.63 -7.44
C TRP A 176 -10.90 -3.82 -6.48
N GLU A 177 -12.02 -3.14 -6.74
CA GLU A 177 -13.23 -3.28 -5.92
C GLU A 177 -13.73 -4.73 -5.86
N LYS A 178 -13.69 -5.43 -7.01
CA LYS A 178 -14.06 -6.84 -7.08
C LYS A 178 -13.10 -7.72 -6.27
N ILE A 179 -11.79 -7.49 -6.40
CA ILE A 179 -10.76 -8.23 -5.66
C ILE A 179 -10.92 -8.00 -4.16
N MET A 180 -11.14 -6.77 -3.71
CA MET A 180 -11.34 -6.44 -2.30
C MET A 180 -12.62 -7.06 -1.74
N SER A 181 -13.71 -7.04 -2.52
CA SER A 181 -14.97 -7.71 -2.15
C SER A 181 -14.80 -9.23 -2.04
N MET A 182 -14.10 -9.85 -3.00
CA MET A 182 -13.78 -11.28 -2.95
C MET A 182 -12.90 -11.62 -1.75
N ARG A 183 -11.83 -10.84 -1.51
CA ARG A 183 -10.95 -10.98 -0.36
C ARG A 183 -11.73 -10.97 0.94
N LYS A 184 -12.61 -9.98 1.11
CA LYS A 184 -13.48 -9.85 2.28
C LYS A 184 -14.41 -11.06 2.44
N SER A 185 -15.05 -11.50 1.36
CA SER A 185 -15.95 -12.66 1.40
C SER A 185 -15.24 -13.95 1.81
N ILE A 186 -14.05 -14.20 1.25
CA ILE A 186 -13.23 -15.37 1.59
C ILE A 186 -12.81 -15.33 3.06
N LEU A 187 -12.39 -14.15 3.54
CA LEU A 187 -12.02 -13.97 4.93
C LEU A 187 -13.20 -14.21 5.89
N HIS A 188 -14.41 -13.75 5.55
CA HIS A 188 -15.61 -14.07 6.32
C HIS A 188 -15.89 -15.58 6.35
N ASP A 189 -15.83 -16.27 5.20
CA ASP A 189 -16.07 -17.72 5.14
C ASP A 189 -15.03 -18.51 5.96
N ILE A 190 -13.77 -18.05 5.95
CA ILE A 190 -12.70 -18.59 6.80
C ILE A 190 -13.04 -18.43 8.29
N LEU A 191 -13.54 -17.26 8.71
CA LEU A 191 -13.88 -16.99 10.09
C LEU A 191 -15.09 -17.80 10.55
N ASP A 192 -16.15 -17.84 9.74
CA ASP A 192 -17.39 -18.55 10.03
C ASP A 192 -17.12 -20.05 10.19
N ARG A 193 -16.35 -20.64 9.27
CA ARG A 193 -15.96 -22.04 9.34
C ARG A 193 -14.98 -22.33 10.47
N GLY A 194 -14.17 -21.36 10.88
CA GLY A 194 -13.23 -21.49 12.01
C GLY A 194 -13.86 -21.37 13.38
N GLY A 195 -15.17 -21.11 13.42
CA GLY A 195 -15.89 -20.87 14.65
C GLY A 195 -15.38 -19.61 15.36
N TYR A 196 -14.92 -18.61 14.60
CA TYR A 196 -14.61 -17.30 15.18
C TYR A 196 -15.92 -16.72 15.71
N LYS A 197 -15.99 -16.55 17.03
CA LYS A 197 -17.06 -15.82 17.70
C LYS A 197 -16.46 -14.51 18.19
N SER A 198 -17.11 -13.38 17.87
CA SER A 198 -16.85 -12.12 18.58
C SER A 198 -16.89 -12.39 20.08
N THR A 199 -16.08 -11.68 20.87
CA THR A 199 -16.05 -11.85 22.33
C THR A 199 -17.45 -11.71 22.96
N ASP A 200 -18.32 -10.90 22.34
CA ASP A 200 -19.74 -10.71 22.70
C ASP A 200 -20.64 -11.94 22.50
N LYS A 201 -20.17 -12.98 21.79
CA LYS A 201 -20.93 -14.20 21.44
C LYS A 201 -20.33 -15.48 21.99
N LEU A 202 -19.31 -15.39 22.84
CA LEU A 202 -18.81 -16.54 23.59
C LEU A 202 -19.85 -16.93 24.64
N GLU A 203 -20.69 -17.93 24.35
CA GLU A 203 -21.40 -18.65 25.40
C GLU A 203 -20.36 -19.29 26.32
N VAL A 204 -20.24 -18.74 27.53
CA VAL A 204 -19.28 -19.20 28.53
C VAL A 204 -19.79 -20.53 29.10
N SER A 205 -19.44 -21.64 28.47
CA SER A 205 -19.59 -22.97 29.08
C SER A 205 -18.46 -23.19 30.08
N GLY A 206 -18.69 -22.73 31.31
CA GLY A 206 -17.82 -23.01 32.45
C GLY A 206 -17.47 -21.74 33.22
N ASN A 207 -17.69 -21.79 34.54
CA ASN A 207 -17.34 -20.73 35.49
C ASN A 207 -15.87 -20.31 35.35
N VAL A 208 -15.60 -19.33 34.49
CA VAL A 208 -14.38 -18.54 34.50
C VAL A 208 -14.82 -17.13 34.79
N LYS A 209 -14.42 -16.61 35.96
CA LYS A 209 -14.58 -15.20 36.32
C LYS A 209 -13.74 -14.33 35.38
N SER A 210 -14.24 -14.10 34.17
CA SER A 210 -13.90 -12.95 33.35
C SER A 210 -14.54 -11.74 34.02
N THR A 211 -13.74 -10.83 34.56
CA THR A 211 -14.23 -9.67 35.34
C THR A 211 -14.76 -8.52 34.48
N LEU A 212 -14.94 -8.71 33.17
CA LEU A 212 -15.51 -7.65 32.33
C LEU A 212 -16.35 -8.24 31.20
N ASP A 213 -17.66 -8.31 31.44
CA ASP A 213 -18.68 -8.52 30.41
C ASP A 213 -19.06 -7.15 29.86
N LEU A 214 -18.81 -6.95 28.55
CA LEU A 214 -19.00 -5.69 27.85
C LEU A 214 -20.15 -5.77 26.84
N SER A 215 -20.73 -6.96 26.69
CA SER A 215 -21.79 -7.24 25.71
C SER A 215 -23.10 -6.51 26.04
N SER A 216 -23.26 -6.05 27.28
CA SER A 216 -24.45 -5.34 27.77
C SER A 216 -24.32 -3.82 27.78
N LEU A 217 -23.17 -3.26 27.40
CA LEU A 217 -22.91 -1.82 27.52
C LEU A 217 -23.26 -1.08 26.23
N SER A 218 -23.95 0.04 26.39
CA SER A 218 -24.25 0.98 25.30
C SER A 218 -22.99 1.68 24.79
N ILE A 219 -23.06 2.21 23.57
CA ILE A 219 -21.97 2.96 22.93
C ILE A 219 -21.54 4.16 23.81
N GLU A 220 -22.47 4.82 24.50
CA GLU A 220 -22.18 5.90 25.44
C GLU A 220 -21.42 5.42 26.69
N GLU A 221 -21.72 4.23 27.21
CA GLU A 221 -21.02 3.66 28.36
C GLU A 221 -19.61 3.20 28.01
N LEU A 222 -19.43 2.61 26.82
CA LEU A 222 -18.10 2.32 26.26
C LEU A 222 -17.27 3.61 26.07
N ARG A 223 -17.91 4.71 25.64
CA ARG A 223 -17.28 6.05 25.51
C ARG A 223 -16.90 6.66 26.86
N SER A 224 -17.66 6.38 27.93
CA SER A 224 -17.35 6.82 29.29
C SER A 224 -16.13 6.08 29.84
N LEU A 225 -16.12 4.74 29.74
CA LEU A 225 -14.98 3.91 30.14
C LEU A 225 -13.70 4.25 29.38
N ALA A 226 -13.84 4.69 28.13
CA ALA A 226 -12.75 5.14 27.28
C ALA A 226 -12.14 6.51 27.65
N LYS A 227 -12.77 7.30 28.52
CA LYS A 227 -12.25 8.60 29.00
C LYS A 227 -11.45 8.46 30.29
N ASP A 228 -11.56 7.32 30.98
CA ASP A 228 -10.75 7.00 32.14
C ASP A 228 -9.44 6.31 31.70
N LYS A 229 -8.37 7.12 31.65
CA LYS A 229 -6.94 6.83 31.40
C LYS A 229 -6.41 7.14 30.00
#